data_AF-A0A841ZV00-F1
#
_entry.id   AF-A0A841ZV00-F1
#
_cell.length_a   1.000
_cell.length_b   1.000
_cell.length_c   1.000
_cell.angle_alpha   90.00
_cell.angle_beta   90.00
_cell.angle_gamma   90.00
#
_symmetry.space_group_name_H-M   'P 1'
#
loop_
_entity.id
_entity.type
_entity.pdbx_description
1 polymer ?
#
loop_
_entity_poly.entity_id
_entity_poly.type
_entity_poly.pdbx_seq_one_letter_code
_entity_poly.pdbx_strand_id
1 'polypeptide(L)'
;MQVKQLKYLMLCFPLLYLGYGIFLAVQFGSRPEFINAVVNGLFLLAITAILIKLAHLKNGLDFVWFSVFILYIFVLHHLVTYIAAGDFANSTYTGDFHIQKDLINLEPFTTIENTFRQTLPTMPTVIQIIGNALMLAPLSFFLLYFKVVKRGSIAILIVFFTSCGIELIQFIQTTLVTGFSGLALPTGRSTDIDDVILNTLSGSVGVLCIYLVPAFRKRVKGRRKRK
;
A
#
# COMPACT_ATOMS: atom_id res chain seq x y z
N MET A 1 -27.72 -11.74 11.28
CA MET A 1 -27.14 -11.14 10.06
C MET A 1 -26.12 -12.13 9.48
N GLN A 2 -26.26 -12.56 8.22
CA GLN A 2 -25.29 -13.51 7.64
C GLN A 2 -23.91 -12.82 7.58
N VAL A 3 -22.84 -13.47 8.04
CA VAL A 3 -21.45 -12.94 8.04
C VAL A 3 -21.04 -12.40 6.65
N LYS A 4 -21.62 -12.95 5.59
CA LYS A 4 -21.45 -12.48 4.20
C LYS A 4 -21.89 -11.03 3.96
N GLN A 5 -22.92 -10.55 4.66
CA GLN A 5 -23.39 -9.16 4.58
C GLN A 5 -22.62 -8.24 5.54
N LEU A 6 -22.00 -8.80 6.58
CA LEU A 6 -21.22 -8.03 7.55
C LEU A 6 -20.00 -7.35 6.89
N LYS A 7 -19.49 -7.90 5.79
CA LYS A 7 -18.35 -7.35 5.04
C LYS A 7 -18.54 -5.90 4.56
N TYR A 8 -19.78 -5.49 4.31
CA TYR A 8 -20.08 -4.14 3.89
C TYR A 8 -19.86 -3.12 5.00
N LEU A 9 -19.83 -3.54 6.27
CA LEU A 9 -19.41 -2.68 7.39
C LEU A 9 -17.97 -2.20 7.24
N MET A 10 -17.13 -2.86 6.43
CA MET A 10 -15.78 -2.36 6.16
C MET A 10 -15.76 -1.05 5.39
N LEU A 11 -16.86 -0.67 4.71
CA LEU A 11 -17.01 0.65 4.10
C LEU A 11 -17.11 1.77 5.14
N CYS A 12 -17.41 1.46 6.40
CA CYS A 12 -17.39 2.46 7.46
C CYS A 12 -15.98 3.03 7.68
N PHE A 13 -14.91 2.24 7.49
CA PHE A 13 -13.53 2.74 7.64
C PHE A 13 -13.21 3.90 6.68
N PRO A 14 -13.36 3.77 5.34
CA PRO A 14 -13.08 4.89 4.44
C PRO A 14 -14.05 6.05 4.61
N LEU A 15 -15.31 5.77 4.97
CA LEU A 15 -16.29 6.83 5.24
C LEU A 15 -15.93 7.64 6.49
N LEU A 16 -15.47 6.99 7.56
CA LEU A 16 -14.99 7.67 8.76
C LEU A 16 -13.71 8.46 8.49
N TYR A 17 -12.77 7.89 7.74
CA TYR A 17 -11.56 8.60 7.32
C TYR A 17 -11.89 9.86 6.51
N LEU A 18 -12.76 9.73 5.51
CA LEU A 18 -13.23 10.83 4.68
C LEU A 18 -13.96 11.90 5.53
N GLY A 19 -14.90 11.47 6.38
CA GLY A 19 -15.66 12.36 7.24
C GLY A 19 -14.79 13.12 8.23
N TYR A 20 -13.81 12.45 8.85
CA TYR A 20 -12.85 13.06 9.76
C TYR A 20 -11.94 14.06 9.05
N GLY A 21 -11.39 13.69 7.88
CA GLY A 21 -10.56 14.59 7.08
C GLY A 21 -11.31 15.85 6.62
N ILE A 22 -12.56 15.69 6.17
CA ILE A 22 -13.44 16.82 5.81
C ILE A 22 -13.72 17.69 7.03
N PHE A 23 -14.06 17.08 8.18
CA PHE A 23 -14.32 17.80 9.42
C PHE A 23 -13.13 18.67 9.82
N LEU A 24 -11.92 18.12 9.84
CA LEU A 24 -10.69 18.87 10.15
C LEU A 24 -10.46 20.00 9.13
N ALA A 25 -10.59 19.72 7.84
CA ALA A 25 -10.38 20.72 6.80
C ALA A 25 -11.34 21.91 6.92
N VAL A 26 -12.61 21.64 7.25
CA VAL A 26 -13.62 22.68 7.51
C VAL A 26 -13.29 23.44 8.80
N GLN A 27 -12.92 22.75 9.87
CA GLN A 27 -12.57 23.35 11.15
C GLN A 27 -11.38 24.31 11.03
N PHE A 28 -10.37 23.95 10.23
CA PHE A 28 -9.19 24.78 10.00
C PHE A 28 -9.30 25.71 8.78
N GLY A 29 -10.43 25.70 8.06
CA GLY A 29 -10.64 26.52 6.86
C GLY A 29 -9.66 26.22 5.71
N SER A 30 -9.08 25.02 5.67
CA SER A 30 -8.04 24.65 4.70
C SER A 30 -8.62 23.97 3.47
N ARG A 31 -8.66 24.71 2.35
CA ARG A 31 -9.05 24.18 1.03
C ARG A 31 -8.13 23.06 0.52
N PRO A 32 -6.78 23.14 0.64
CA PRO A 32 -5.90 22.03 0.28
C PRO A 32 -6.24 20.74 1.02
N GLU A 33 -6.39 20.82 2.35
CA GLU A 33 -6.70 19.66 3.18
C GLU A 33 -8.06 19.06 2.85
N PHE A 34 -9.05 19.89 2.48
CA PHE A 34 -10.35 19.40 2.04
C PHE A 34 -10.24 18.55 0.76
N ILE A 35 -9.49 19.05 -0.24
CA ILE A 35 -9.28 18.33 -1.51
C ILE A 35 -8.49 17.03 -1.25
N ASN A 36 -7.43 17.10 -0.44
CA ASN A 36 -6.64 15.94 -0.04
C ASN A 36 -7.50 14.87 0.64
N ALA A 37 -8.36 15.26 1.60
CA ALA A 37 -9.26 14.35 2.29
C ALA A 37 -10.24 13.66 1.33
N VAL A 38 -10.83 14.42 0.40
CA VAL A 38 -11.77 13.89 -0.61
C VAL A 38 -11.08 12.91 -1.55
N VAL A 39 -9.93 13.28 -2.14
CA VAL A 39 -9.23 12.44 -3.11
C VAL A 39 -8.77 11.12 -2.47
N ASN A 40 -8.07 11.18 -1.33
CA ASN A 40 -7.58 9.99 -0.66
C ASN A 40 -8.72 9.15 -0.06
N GLY A 41 -9.77 9.79 0.46
CA GLY A 41 -10.96 9.10 0.97
C GLY A 41 -11.72 8.33 -0.12
N LEU A 42 -11.91 8.94 -1.30
CA LEU A 42 -12.51 8.27 -2.46
C LEU A 42 -11.64 7.13 -2.98
N PHE A 43 -10.32 7.31 -3.02
CA PHE A 43 -9.37 6.27 -3.39
C PHE A 43 -9.48 5.05 -2.46
N LEU A 44 -9.43 5.27 -1.14
CA LEU A 44 -9.60 4.21 -0.14
C LEU A 44 -10.98 3.55 -0.21
N LEU A 45 -12.03 4.32 -0.48
CA LEU A 45 -13.38 3.79 -0.66
C LEU A 45 -13.46 2.86 -1.88
N ALA A 46 -12.88 3.27 -3.01
CA ALA A 46 -12.83 2.46 -4.22
C ALA A 46 -12.06 1.15 -4.00
N ILE A 47 -10.87 1.21 -3.40
CA ILE A 47 -10.07 0.02 -3.07
C ILE A 47 -10.83 -0.90 -2.11
N THR A 48 -11.41 -0.35 -1.04
CA THR A 48 -12.18 -1.14 -0.07
C THR A 48 -13.37 -1.82 -0.74
N ALA A 49 -14.09 -1.13 -1.62
CA ALA A 49 -15.20 -1.69 -2.37
C ALA A 49 -14.76 -2.85 -3.30
N ILE A 50 -13.60 -2.72 -3.97
CA ILE A 50 -13.01 -3.79 -4.77
C ILE A 50 -12.65 -4.99 -3.87
N LEU A 51 -11.95 -4.77 -2.76
CA LEU A 51 -11.56 -5.83 -1.84
C LEU A 51 -12.77 -6.56 -1.23
N ILE A 52 -13.85 -5.84 -0.93
CA ILE A 52 -15.11 -6.44 -0.47
C ILE A 52 -15.70 -7.39 -1.51
N LYS A 53 -15.63 -7.04 -2.80
CA LYS A 53 -16.10 -7.91 -3.89
C LYS A 53 -15.25 -9.17 -4.01
N LEU A 54 -13.94 -9.05 -3.79
CA LEU A 54 -12.99 -10.17 -3.88
C LEU A 54 -13.00 -11.09 -2.65
N ALA A 55 -13.25 -10.55 -1.46
CA ALA A 55 -13.20 -11.30 -0.21
C ALA A 55 -14.46 -12.15 0.03
N HIS A 56 -14.25 -13.45 0.30
CA HIS A 56 -15.31 -14.36 0.72
C HIS A 56 -15.14 -14.76 2.20
N LEU A 57 -15.90 -14.13 3.09
CA LEU A 57 -15.87 -14.41 4.53
C LEU A 57 -16.75 -15.61 4.90
N LYS A 58 -16.22 -16.52 5.71
CA LYS A 58 -16.95 -17.73 6.17
C LYS A 58 -17.37 -17.65 7.62
N ASN A 59 -16.60 -16.98 8.47
CA ASN A 59 -16.80 -16.91 9.92
C ASN A 59 -16.36 -15.56 10.48
N GLY A 60 -16.63 -15.31 11.76
CA GLY A 60 -16.25 -14.05 12.42
C GLY A 60 -14.73 -13.81 12.44
N LEU A 61 -13.91 -14.87 12.49
CA LEU A 61 -12.45 -14.72 12.40
C LEU A 61 -12.01 -14.15 11.05
N ASP A 62 -12.65 -14.53 9.94
CA ASP A 62 -12.39 -13.93 8.64
C ASP A 62 -12.72 -12.44 8.63
N PHE A 63 -13.79 -12.06 9.32
CA PHE A 63 -14.17 -10.66 9.44
C PHE A 63 -13.07 -9.86 10.15
N VAL A 64 -12.57 -10.35 11.27
CA VAL A 64 -11.45 -9.72 11.99
C VAL A 64 -10.21 -9.60 11.10
N TRP A 65 -9.78 -10.69 10.44
CA TRP A 65 -8.63 -10.64 9.53
C TRP A 65 -8.83 -9.67 8.37
N PHE A 66 -10.05 -9.60 7.83
CA PHE A 66 -10.37 -8.66 6.76
C PHE A 66 -10.32 -7.23 7.26
N SER A 67 -10.87 -6.93 8.45
CA SER A 67 -10.80 -5.60 9.06
C SER A 67 -9.36 -5.16 9.30
N VAL A 68 -8.52 -6.04 9.86
CA VAL A 68 -7.09 -5.77 10.06
C VAL A 68 -6.40 -5.48 8.73
N PHE A 69 -6.70 -6.24 7.68
CA PHE A 69 -6.14 -5.99 6.35
C PHE A 69 -6.61 -4.66 5.74
N ILE A 70 -7.88 -4.27 5.91
CA ILE A 70 -8.36 -2.96 5.45
C ILE A 70 -7.65 -1.81 6.19
N LEU A 71 -7.52 -1.90 7.51
CA LEU A 71 -6.76 -0.92 8.30
C LEU A 71 -5.29 -0.86 7.87
N TYR A 72 -4.70 -2.02 7.58
CA TYR A 72 -3.35 -2.10 7.04
C TYR A 72 -3.21 -1.33 5.71
N ILE A 73 -4.16 -1.48 4.78
CA ILE A 73 -4.17 -0.75 3.51
C ILE A 73 -4.25 0.77 3.73
N PHE A 74 -4.91 1.24 4.79
CA PHE A 74 -4.99 2.67 5.10
C PHE A 74 -3.63 3.21 5.52
N VAL A 75 -2.95 2.50 6.42
CA VAL A 75 -1.59 2.86 6.84
C VAL A 75 -0.66 2.84 5.62
N LEU A 76 -0.71 1.78 4.82
CA LEU A 76 0.11 1.66 3.61
C LEU A 76 -0.16 2.81 2.64
N HIS A 77 -1.43 3.13 2.38
CA HIS A 77 -1.80 4.24 1.51
C HIS A 77 -1.23 5.56 2.01
N HIS A 78 -1.39 5.86 3.30
CA HIS A 78 -0.87 7.09 3.88
C HIS A 78 0.65 7.20 3.77
N LEU A 79 1.38 6.09 3.94
CA LEU A 79 2.83 6.07 3.85
C LEU A 79 3.33 6.22 2.40
N VAL A 80 2.84 5.38 1.49
CA VAL A 80 3.50 5.21 0.16
C VAL A 80 2.71 5.73 -1.04
N THR A 81 1.38 5.89 -0.95
CA THR A 81 0.56 6.30 -2.12
C THR A 81 -0.35 7.50 -1.84
N TYR A 82 -0.13 8.23 -0.75
CA TYR A 82 -0.90 9.41 -0.40
C TYR A 82 -0.79 10.48 -1.49
N ILE A 83 -1.93 11.01 -1.93
CA ILE A 83 -2.02 11.98 -3.01
C ILE A 83 -2.29 13.37 -2.42
N ALA A 84 -1.29 14.25 -2.52
CA ALA A 84 -1.34 15.65 -2.10
C ALA A 84 -2.06 16.55 -3.12
N ALA A 85 -3.20 16.11 -3.66
CA ALA A 85 -3.93 16.76 -4.75
C ALA A 85 -4.34 18.22 -4.45
N GLY A 86 -4.69 18.51 -3.19
CA GLY A 86 -5.04 19.85 -2.73
C GLY A 86 -3.85 20.79 -2.70
N ASP A 87 -2.66 20.29 -2.39
CA ASP A 87 -1.43 21.08 -2.40
C ASP A 87 -1.08 21.47 -3.84
N PHE A 88 -1.16 20.52 -4.77
CA PHE A 88 -1.04 20.80 -6.20
C PHE A 88 -2.07 21.85 -6.67
N ALA A 89 -3.32 21.72 -6.26
CA ALA A 89 -4.40 22.63 -6.67
C ALA A 89 -4.25 24.07 -6.14
N ASN A 90 -3.51 24.27 -5.05
CA ASN A 90 -3.29 25.60 -4.46
C ASN A 90 -1.87 26.15 -4.69
N SER A 91 -0.94 25.32 -5.18
CA SER A 91 0.40 25.74 -5.57
C SER A 91 0.43 26.51 -6.90
N THR A 92 1.46 27.32 -7.11
CA THR A 92 1.62 28.07 -8.36
C THR A 92 2.26 27.18 -9.42
N TYR A 93 1.55 26.98 -10.52
CA TYR A 93 2.04 26.23 -11.68
C TYR A 93 3.16 26.99 -12.40
N THR A 94 4.34 26.37 -12.49
CA THR A 94 5.51 26.93 -13.20
C THR A 94 5.69 26.32 -14.58
N GLY A 95 5.15 25.11 -14.82
CA GLY A 95 5.27 24.38 -16.09
C GLY A 95 6.64 23.77 -16.35
N ASP A 96 7.58 23.88 -15.41
CA ASP A 96 8.93 23.34 -15.52
C ASP A 96 9.00 21.88 -15.03
N PHE A 97 8.26 21.01 -15.71
CA PHE A 97 8.28 19.58 -15.42
C PHE A 97 9.62 18.98 -15.84
N HIS A 98 10.35 18.44 -14.87
CA HIS A 98 11.60 17.76 -15.11
C HIS A 98 11.73 16.54 -14.22
N ILE A 99 12.46 15.55 -14.73
CA ILE A 99 12.72 14.31 -14.02
C ILE A 99 13.88 14.54 -13.07
N GLN A 100 13.64 14.32 -11.78
CA GLN A 100 14.68 14.39 -10.75
C GLN A 100 15.50 13.11 -10.75
N LYS A 101 16.56 13.09 -11.58
CA LYS A 101 17.40 11.89 -11.77
C LYS A 101 18.03 11.40 -10.47
N ASP A 102 18.36 12.30 -9.55
CA ASP A 102 18.97 11.95 -8.26
C ASP A 102 18.01 11.19 -7.32
N LEU A 103 16.70 11.24 -7.60
CA LEU A 103 15.66 10.51 -6.87
C LEU A 103 15.26 9.20 -7.57
N ILE A 104 16.00 8.78 -8.60
CA ILE A 104 15.71 7.58 -9.38
C ILE A 104 16.91 6.66 -9.33
N ASN A 105 16.75 5.54 -8.60
CA ASN A 105 17.70 4.45 -8.61
C ASN A 105 17.12 3.26 -9.38
N LEU A 106 17.69 2.97 -10.55
CA LEU A 106 17.33 1.80 -11.35
C LEU A 106 18.44 0.76 -11.38
N GLU A 107 19.54 1.00 -10.66
CA GLU A 107 20.63 0.05 -10.56
C GLU A 107 20.32 -0.96 -9.45
N PRO A 108 20.19 -2.26 -9.78
CA PRO A 108 19.78 -3.25 -8.79
C PRO A 108 20.89 -3.48 -7.75
N PHE A 109 20.44 -3.68 -6.52
CA PHE A 109 21.18 -3.96 -5.29
C PHE A 109 22.05 -2.82 -4.76
N THR A 110 22.08 -1.65 -5.38
CA THR A 110 22.95 -0.55 -4.95
C THR A 110 22.52 0.02 -3.60
N THR A 111 21.23 0.28 -3.38
CA THR A 111 20.71 0.81 -2.11
C THR A 111 20.89 -0.21 -0.99
N ILE A 112 20.61 -1.48 -1.29
CA ILE A 112 20.80 -2.59 -0.36
C ILE A 112 22.28 -2.71 0.03
N GLU A 113 23.17 -2.81 -0.96
CA GLU A 113 24.61 -2.98 -0.76
C GLU A 113 25.21 -1.80 0.01
N ASN A 114 24.87 -0.58 -0.38
CA ASN A 114 25.34 0.62 0.31
C ASN A 114 24.92 0.64 1.77
N THR A 115 23.72 0.17 2.09
CA THR A 115 23.25 0.09 3.49
C THR A 115 24.03 -0.95 4.29
N PHE A 116 24.34 -2.11 3.71
CA PHE A 116 25.10 -3.15 4.39
C PHE A 116 26.61 -2.86 4.49
N ARG A 117 27.17 -2.04 3.59
CA ARG A 117 28.58 -1.62 3.61
C ARG A 117 28.86 -0.48 4.57
N GLN A 118 27.84 0.24 5.01
CA GLN A 118 28.00 1.30 6.02
C GLN A 118 28.41 0.70 7.36
N THR A 119 29.48 1.23 7.96
CA THR A 119 29.97 0.83 9.29
C THR A 119 28.94 1.09 10.40
N LEU A 120 28.07 2.09 10.21
CA LEU A 120 26.95 2.44 11.07
C LEU A 120 25.76 2.87 10.19
N PRO A 121 24.89 1.94 9.76
CA PRO A 121 23.71 2.31 8.99
C PRO A 121 22.78 3.18 9.83
N THR A 122 22.21 4.22 9.20
CA THR A 122 21.28 5.10 9.92
C THR A 122 19.96 4.38 10.18
N MET A 123 19.32 4.65 11.32
CA MET A 123 18.00 4.07 11.66
C MET A 123 16.95 4.26 10.55
N PRO A 124 16.83 5.42 9.89
CA PRO A 124 15.93 5.60 8.74
C PRO A 124 16.18 4.60 7.61
N THR A 125 17.44 4.37 7.23
CA THR A 125 17.79 3.44 6.15
C THR A 125 17.45 1.98 6.52
N VAL A 126 17.69 1.60 7.78
CA VAL A 126 17.32 0.26 8.28
C VAL A 126 15.80 0.07 8.26
N ILE A 127 15.04 1.08 8.71
CA ILE A 127 13.58 1.06 8.70
C ILE A 127 13.05 0.98 7.27
N GLN A 128 13.65 1.66 6.30
CA GLN A 128 13.26 1.59 4.89
C GLN A 128 13.43 0.18 4.33
N ILE A 129 14.60 -0.44 4.50
CA ILE A 129 14.85 -1.81 4.00
C ILE A 129 13.90 -2.82 4.65
N ILE A 130 13.77 -2.79 5.99
CA ILE A 130 12.89 -3.72 6.71
C ILE A 130 11.42 -3.46 6.34
N GLY A 131 11.04 -2.18 6.23
CA GLY A 131 9.72 -1.74 5.81
C GLY A 131 9.36 -2.38 4.47
N ASN A 132 10.17 -2.17 3.43
CA ASN A 132 9.93 -2.71 2.09
C ASN A 132 10.00 -4.25 2.07
N ALA A 133 10.91 -4.86 2.83
CA ALA A 133 11.00 -6.31 2.97
C ALA A 133 9.76 -6.98 3.61
N LEU A 134 8.90 -6.22 4.29
CA LEU A 134 7.68 -6.71 4.94
C LEU A 134 6.38 -6.11 4.36
N MET A 135 6.48 -5.02 3.60
CA MET A 135 5.37 -4.16 3.20
C MET A 135 4.27 -4.89 2.42
N LEU A 136 4.59 -5.74 1.46
CA LEU A 136 3.57 -6.42 0.64
C LEU A 136 3.32 -7.87 1.08
N ALA A 137 3.89 -8.31 2.20
CA ALA A 137 3.60 -9.61 2.78
C ALA A 137 2.11 -9.79 3.15
N PRO A 138 1.43 -8.81 3.78
CA PRO A 138 0.00 -8.93 4.08
C PRO A 138 -0.87 -9.08 2.83
N LEU A 139 -0.48 -8.48 1.69
CA LEU A 139 -1.24 -8.55 0.44
C LEU A 139 -1.24 -9.99 -0.13
N SER A 140 -0.07 -10.61 -0.27
CA SER A 140 0.00 -12.00 -0.76
C SER A 140 -0.71 -12.99 0.18
N PHE A 141 -0.60 -12.76 1.50
CA PHE A 141 -1.34 -13.51 2.51
C PHE A 141 -2.84 -13.37 2.30
N PHE A 142 -3.36 -12.14 2.16
CA PHE A 142 -4.77 -11.87 1.92
C PHE A 142 -5.27 -12.58 0.65
N LEU A 143 -4.54 -12.45 -0.46
CA LEU A 143 -4.91 -13.03 -1.75
C LEU A 143 -5.09 -14.56 -1.67
N LEU A 144 -4.23 -15.26 -0.92
CA LEU A 144 -4.31 -16.71 -0.75
C LEU A 144 -5.31 -17.11 0.35
N TYR A 145 -5.38 -16.37 1.46
CA TYR A 145 -6.24 -16.68 2.60
C TYR A 145 -7.71 -16.59 2.23
N PHE A 146 -8.11 -15.52 1.52
CA PHE A 146 -9.47 -15.33 1.03
C PHE A 146 -9.74 -16.04 -0.30
N LYS A 147 -8.74 -16.76 -0.84
CA LYS A 147 -8.81 -17.49 -2.11
C LYS A 147 -9.15 -16.61 -3.32
N VAL A 148 -8.71 -15.35 -3.28
CA VAL A 148 -8.72 -14.46 -4.45
C VAL A 148 -7.86 -15.09 -5.55
N VAL A 149 -6.73 -15.68 -5.17
CA VAL A 149 -5.90 -16.51 -6.06
C VAL A 149 -5.63 -17.88 -5.43
N LYS A 150 -5.32 -18.87 -6.27
CA LYS A 150 -5.09 -20.28 -5.83
C LYS A 150 -3.62 -20.66 -5.71
N ARG A 151 -2.73 -19.97 -6.43
CA ARG A 151 -1.31 -20.31 -6.56
C ARG A 151 -0.45 -19.19 -5.95
N GLY A 152 0.56 -19.58 -5.16
CA GLY A 152 1.50 -18.63 -4.57
C GLY A 152 2.26 -17.80 -5.60
N SER A 153 2.65 -18.40 -6.73
CA SER A 153 3.32 -17.67 -7.82
C SER A 153 2.48 -16.53 -8.40
N ILE A 154 1.16 -16.73 -8.54
CA ILE A 154 0.25 -15.67 -9.00
C ILE A 154 0.13 -14.58 -7.93
N ALA A 155 0.12 -14.94 -6.64
CA ALA A 155 0.11 -13.96 -5.56
C ALA A 155 1.38 -13.10 -5.56
N ILE A 156 2.55 -13.71 -5.76
CA ILE A 156 3.84 -13.00 -5.88
C ILE A 156 3.83 -12.09 -7.11
N LEU A 157 3.30 -12.55 -8.25
CA LEU A 157 3.20 -11.73 -9.46
C LEU A 157 2.30 -10.50 -9.25
N ILE A 158 1.18 -10.65 -8.55
CA ILE A 158 0.33 -9.51 -8.18
C ILE A 158 1.07 -8.55 -7.25
N VAL A 159 1.83 -9.07 -6.29
CA VAL A 159 2.68 -8.25 -5.40
C VAL A 159 3.73 -7.48 -6.21
N PHE A 160 4.40 -8.11 -7.15
CA PHE A 160 5.36 -7.47 -8.05
C PHE A 160 4.72 -6.30 -8.82
N PHE A 161 3.58 -6.53 -9.48
CA PHE A 161 2.87 -5.45 -10.19
C PHE A 161 2.36 -4.36 -9.25
N THR A 162 1.95 -4.73 -8.04
CA THR A 162 1.55 -3.74 -7.02
C THR A 162 2.74 -2.88 -6.62
N SER A 163 3.92 -3.48 -6.43
CA SER A 163 5.14 -2.74 -6.14
C SER A 163 5.54 -1.81 -7.27
N CYS A 164 5.52 -2.27 -8.52
CA CYS A 164 5.77 -1.40 -9.67
C CYS A 164 4.76 -0.26 -9.74
N GLY A 165 3.50 -0.50 -9.38
CA GLY A 165 2.48 0.54 -9.29
C GLY A 165 2.77 1.59 -8.21
N ILE A 166 3.28 1.18 -7.05
CA ILE A 166 3.69 2.08 -5.97
C ILE A 166 4.85 2.97 -6.44
N GLU A 167 5.91 2.36 -7.01
CA GLU A 167 7.05 3.09 -7.57
C GLU A 167 6.63 4.06 -8.68
N LEU A 168 5.70 3.65 -9.55
CA LEU A 168 5.18 4.51 -10.61
C LEU A 168 4.41 5.71 -10.04
N ILE A 169 3.61 5.51 -8.99
CA ILE A 169 2.93 6.61 -8.31
C ILE A 169 3.95 7.57 -7.72
N GLN A 170 4.99 7.07 -7.06
CA GLN A 170 6.05 7.90 -6.48
C GLN A 170 6.83 8.67 -7.55
N PHE A 171 7.19 8.01 -8.66
CA PHE A 171 7.84 8.63 -9.81
C PHE A 171 6.99 9.77 -10.42
N ILE A 172 5.69 9.53 -10.59
CA ILE A 172 4.76 10.56 -11.09
C ILE A 172 4.69 11.72 -10.10
N GLN A 173 4.60 11.44 -8.80
CA GLN A 173 4.55 12.49 -7.77
C GLN A 173 5.83 13.33 -7.74
N THR A 174 7.01 12.71 -7.74
CA THR A 174 8.29 13.43 -7.73
C THR A 174 8.49 14.26 -8.98
N THR A 175 8.00 13.79 -10.13
CA THR A 175 8.01 14.56 -11.39
C THR A 175 6.99 15.70 -11.37
N LEU A 176 5.77 15.46 -10.87
CA LEU A 176 4.73 16.50 -10.81
C LEU A 176 5.13 17.65 -9.90
N VAL A 177 5.76 17.38 -8.75
CA VAL A 177 6.18 18.41 -7.79
C VAL A 177 7.10 19.46 -8.43
N THR A 178 7.91 19.12 -9.42
CA THR A 178 8.84 20.10 -10.03
C THR A 178 8.13 21.16 -10.87
N GLY A 179 6.95 20.85 -11.41
CA GLY A 179 6.15 21.76 -12.23
C GLY A 179 5.37 22.80 -11.42
N PHE A 180 5.53 22.83 -10.10
CA PHE A 180 4.85 23.75 -9.20
C PHE A 180 5.82 24.36 -8.18
N SER A 181 5.71 25.66 -7.95
CA SER A 181 6.48 26.34 -6.90
C SER A 181 5.78 26.28 -5.56
N GLY A 182 6.55 26.12 -4.48
CA GLY A 182 6.04 26.10 -3.10
C GLY A 182 5.61 24.71 -2.63
N LEU A 183 5.76 23.68 -3.45
CA LEU A 183 5.65 22.28 -3.03
C LEU A 183 7.01 21.79 -2.56
N ALA A 184 7.06 21.29 -1.33
CA ALA A 184 8.20 20.52 -0.86
C ALA A 184 8.02 19.06 -1.27
N LEU A 185 9.09 18.43 -1.74
CA LEU A 185 9.12 16.98 -1.91
C LEU A 185 8.92 16.34 -0.54
N PRO A 186 8.00 15.37 -0.41
CA PRO A 186 7.91 14.57 0.79
C PRO A 186 9.28 13.90 1.01
N THR A 187 9.88 14.13 2.18
CA THR A 187 11.19 13.59 2.53
C THR A 187 11.19 12.08 2.41
N GLY A 188 12.14 11.51 1.65
CA GLY A 188 12.29 10.06 1.49
C GLY A 188 11.44 9.43 0.39
N ARG A 189 10.89 10.21 -0.56
CA ARG A 189 10.26 9.67 -1.77
C ARG A 189 11.26 9.64 -2.93
N SER A 190 11.74 8.45 -3.24
CA SER A 190 12.60 8.14 -4.39
C SER A 190 12.06 6.90 -5.07
N THR A 191 12.19 6.84 -6.39
CA THR A 191 11.88 5.63 -7.15
C THR A 191 13.09 4.71 -7.09
N ASP A 192 12.93 3.52 -6.52
CA ASP A 192 14.04 2.58 -6.31
C ASP A 192 13.68 1.16 -6.77
N ILE A 193 14.49 0.60 -7.67
CA ILE A 193 14.34 -0.79 -8.12
C ILE A 193 14.56 -1.79 -6.97
N ASP A 194 15.38 -1.43 -5.97
CA ASP A 194 15.61 -2.25 -4.79
C ASP A 194 14.35 -2.37 -3.95
N ASP A 195 13.52 -1.32 -3.92
CA ASP A 195 12.23 -1.35 -3.24
C ASP A 195 11.28 -2.32 -3.94
N VAL A 196 11.28 -2.37 -5.27
CA VAL A 196 10.52 -3.40 -6.03
C VAL A 196 10.99 -4.82 -5.69
N ILE A 197 12.31 -5.03 -5.61
CA ILE A 197 12.90 -6.31 -5.27
C ILE A 197 12.48 -6.71 -3.84
N LEU A 198 12.68 -5.83 -2.86
CA LEU A 198 12.35 -6.07 -1.45
C LEU A 198 10.84 -6.30 -1.25
N ASN A 199 10.00 -5.50 -1.89
CA ASN A 199 8.55 -5.65 -1.86
C ASN A 199 8.11 -6.97 -2.51
N THR A 200 8.78 -7.42 -3.57
CA THR A 200 8.50 -8.72 -4.19
C THR A 200 8.92 -9.88 -3.28
N LEU A 201 10.05 -9.76 -2.59
CA LEU A 201 10.50 -10.71 -1.56
C LEU A 201 9.52 -10.74 -0.38
N SER A 202 8.97 -9.60 0.03
CA SER A 202 7.93 -9.52 1.06
C SER A 202 6.69 -10.34 0.67
N GLY A 203 6.31 -10.33 -0.62
CA GLY A 203 5.26 -11.19 -1.16
C GLY A 203 5.56 -12.68 -0.94
N SER A 204 6.82 -13.08 -1.09
CA SER A 204 7.24 -14.46 -0.80
C SER A 204 7.11 -14.79 0.69
N VAL A 205 7.41 -13.86 1.59
CA VAL A 205 7.20 -14.03 3.05
C VAL A 205 5.72 -14.28 3.36
N GLY A 206 4.80 -13.51 2.80
CA GLY A 206 3.36 -13.72 3.03
C GLY A 206 2.85 -15.07 2.50
N VAL A 207 3.38 -15.52 1.35
CA VAL A 207 3.13 -16.88 0.82
C VAL A 207 3.70 -17.96 1.74
N LEU A 208 4.90 -17.78 2.29
CA LEU A 208 5.48 -18.73 3.24
C LEU A 208 4.63 -18.82 4.51
N CYS A 209 4.22 -17.67 5.07
CA CYS A 209 3.35 -17.61 6.25
C CYS A 209 2.07 -18.45 6.08
N ILE A 210 1.41 -18.38 4.92
CA ILE A 210 0.17 -19.12 4.71
C ILE A 210 0.37 -20.64 4.57
N TYR A 211 1.51 -21.07 4.01
CA TYR A 211 1.80 -22.48 3.79
C TYR A 211 2.43 -23.16 5.01
N LEU A 212 3.22 -22.43 5.80
CA LEU A 212 3.88 -22.95 7.01
C LEU A 212 2.92 -23.05 8.19
N VAL A 213 2.01 -22.08 8.38
CA VAL A 213 1.07 -22.11 9.50
C VAL A 213 -0.05 -23.13 9.25
N PRO A 214 -0.14 -24.24 10.03
CA PRO A 214 -1.08 -25.33 9.76
C PRO A 214 -2.55 -24.91 9.75
N ALA A 215 -2.92 -23.93 10.58
CA ALA A 215 -4.27 -23.37 10.65
C ALA A 215 -4.69 -22.73 9.32
N PHE A 216 -3.80 -21.97 8.68
CA PHE A 216 -4.06 -21.31 7.41
C PHE A 216 -3.93 -22.26 6.21
N ARG A 217 -2.96 -23.18 6.25
CA ARG A 217 -2.75 -24.20 5.20
C ARG A 217 -4.00 -25.04 4.93
N LYS A 218 -4.73 -25.44 5.99
CA LYS A 218 -6.00 -26.19 5.88
C LYS A 218 -7.05 -25.42 5.07
N ARG A 219 -7.03 -24.08 5.15
CA ARG A 219 -7.95 -23.19 4.45
C ARG A 219 -7.67 -23.16 2.95
N VAL A 220 -6.39 -23.02 2.58
CA VAL A 220 -5.92 -22.99 1.18
C VAL A 220 -6.15 -24.34 0.50
N LYS A 221 -5.73 -25.45 1.14
CA LYS A 221 -5.82 -26.81 0.58
C LYS A 221 -7.23 -27.41 0.55
N GLY A 222 -8.22 -26.71 1.13
CA GLY A 222 -9.65 -27.04 1.16
C GLY A 222 -9.97 -28.52 1.00
N ARG A 223 -10.07 -29.27 2.12
CA ARG A 223 -10.38 -30.71 2.18
C ARG A 223 -10.15 -31.41 0.83
N ARG A 224 -8.91 -31.75 0.50
CA ARG A 224 -8.66 -32.86 -0.43
C ARG A 224 -9.52 -34.01 0.12
N LYS A 225 -10.67 -34.27 -0.53
CA LYS A 225 -11.44 -35.48 -0.24
C LYS A 225 -10.43 -36.61 -0.36
N ARG A 226 -10.23 -37.34 0.73
CA ARG A 226 -9.68 -38.69 0.67
C ARG A 226 -10.57 -39.41 -0.35
N LYS A 227 -10.05 -39.58 -1.56
CA LYS A 227 -10.51 -40.63 -2.47
C LYS A 227 -9.72 -41.85 -2.07
#